data_AF-G0MG53-F1
#
_entry.id   AF-G0MG53-F1
#
_cell.length_a   1.000
_cell.length_b   1.000
_cell.length_c   1.000
_cell.angle_alpha   90.00
_cell.angle_beta   90.00
_cell.angle_gamma   90.00
#
_symmetry.space_group_name_H-M   'P 1'
#
loop_
_entity.id
_entity.type
_entity.pdbx_description
1 polymer ?
#
loop_
_entity_poly.entity_id
_entity_poly.type
_entity_poly.pdbx_seq_one_letter_code
_entity_poly.pdbx_strand_id
1 'polypeptide(L)'
;MVLGFISTTVTPPALIFMGQHQEENEKMLKQEAFSSDIWFHVAGMSSAHVYLQLPKGMTIDSIPEELLEDCCQLVKKNSINGYKLDMVDVMYTPRENLKKTKGMVSGE
;
A
#
# COMPACT_ATOMS: atom_id res chain seq x y z
N MET A 1 -0.88 5.25 14.38
CA MET A 1 -1.78 6.18 13.66
C MET A 1 -1.91 5.74 12.20
N VAL A 2 -3.03 6.01 11.52
CA VAL A 2 -3.12 5.88 10.05
C VAL A 2 -2.80 7.22 9.41
N LEU A 3 -1.92 7.22 8.42
CA LEU A 3 -1.50 8.40 7.68
C LEU A 3 -2.18 8.40 6.31
N GLY A 4 -2.78 9.53 5.93
CA GLY A 4 -3.43 9.74 4.64
C GLY A 4 -2.70 10.77 3.79
N PHE A 5 -2.61 10.49 2.50
CA PHE A 5 -1.95 11.31 1.48
C PHE A 5 -2.90 11.46 0.29
N ILE A 6 -2.86 12.61 -0.37
CA ILE A 6 -3.63 12.87 -1.59
C ILE A 6 -2.64 13.00 -2.74
N SER A 7 -2.77 12.15 -3.75
CA SER A 7 -2.03 12.28 -5.00
C SER A 7 -2.87 13.06 -6.02
N THR A 8 -2.29 14.13 -6.56
CA THR A 8 -2.92 14.99 -7.56
C THR A 8 -2.49 14.64 -8.99
N THR A 9 -1.79 13.51 -9.19
CA THR A 9 -1.37 13.00 -10.50
C THR A 9 -2.55 12.52 -11.35
N VAL A 10 -3.71 12.30 -10.71
CA VAL A 10 -4.97 11.91 -11.33
C VAL A 10 -6.09 12.88 -10.99
N THR A 11 -7.13 12.90 -11.84
CA THR A 11 -8.37 13.64 -11.60
C THR A 11 -9.56 12.68 -11.66
N PRO A 12 -10.39 12.56 -10.59
CA PRO A 12 -10.23 13.20 -9.29
C PRO A 12 -8.96 12.71 -8.54
N PRO A 13 -8.42 13.51 -7.58
CA PRO A 13 -7.25 13.11 -6.80
C PRO A 13 -7.45 11.76 -6.10
N ALA A 14 -6.39 10.96 -6.06
CA ALA A 14 -6.41 9.65 -5.42
C ALA A 14 -6.03 9.75 -3.94
N LEU A 15 -6.67 8.93 -3.12
CA LEU A 15 -6.35 8.80 -1.70
C LEU A 15 -5.40 7.61 -1.50
N ILE A 16 -4.25 7.88 -0.88
CA ILE A 16 -3.26 6.88 -0.47
C ILE A 16 -3.21 6.89 1.05
N PHE A 17 -3.15 5.72 1.69
CA PHE A 17 -3.04 5.64 3.14
C PHE A 17 -2.14 4.50 3.60
N MET A 18 -1.53 4.66 4.78
CA MET A 18 -0.65 3.64 5.36
C MET A 18 -0.70 3.66 6.89
N GLY A 19 -0.43 2.51 7.51
CA GLY A 19 -0.27 2.40 8.95
C GLY A 19 1.11 2.91 9.36
N GLN A 20 1.18 3.70 10.43
CA GLN A 20 2.45 4.17 10.98
C GLN A 20 3.26 3.02 11.58
N HIS A 21 2.59 2.04 12.20
CA HIS A 21 3.22 0.86 12.77
C HIS A 21 2.50 -0.44 12.36
N GLN A 22 3.08 -1.56 12.75
CA GLN A 22 2.62 -2.91 12.41
C GLN A 22 1.19 -3.20 12.89
N GLU A 23 0.80 -2.64 14.04
CA GLU A 23 -0.55 -2.79 14.60
C GLU A 23 -1.61 -2.13 13.70
N GLU A 24 -1.34 -0.93 13.19
CA GLU A 24 -2.27 -0.27 12.25
C GLU A 24 -2.30 -0.96 10.90
N ASN A 25 -1.16 -1.46 10.39
CA ASN A 25 -1.14 -2.26 9.17
C ASN A 25 -2.08 -3.46 9.28
N GLU A 26 -2.06 -4.14 10.44
CA GLU A 26 -2.94 -5.26 10.71
C GLU A 26 -4.42 -4.85 10.87
N LYS A 27 -4.68 -3.73 11.56
CA LYS A 27 -6.04 -3.20 11.71
C LYS A 27 -6.63 -2.84 10.35
N MET A 28 -5.86 -2.16 9.51
CA MET A 28 -6.28 -1.78 8.17
C MET A 28 -6.57 -3.02 7.33
N LEU A 29 -5.69 -4.03 7.33
CA LEU A 29 -5.88 -5.30 6.63
C LEU A 29 -7.12 -6.07 7.07
N LYS A 30 -7.57 -5.90 8.33
CA LYS A 30 -8.77 -6.58 8.85
C LYS A 30 -10.05 -5.77 8.66
N GLN A 31 -10.00 -4.45 8.79
CA GLN A 31 -11.21 -3.66 9.09
C GLN A 31 -11.39 -2.35 8.30
N GLU A 32 -10.34 -1.74 7.73
CA GLU A 32 -10.44 -0.33 7.27
C GLU A 32 -10.30 -0.11 5.76
N ALA A 33 -9.49 -0.88 5.03
CA ALA A 33 -9.43 -0.76 3.56
C ALA A 33 -10.58 -1.51 2.84
N PHE A 34 -11.05 -0.97 1.72
CA PHE A 34 -12.04 -1.62 0.87
C PHE A 34 -11.42 -2.81 0.12
N SER A 35 -12.26 -3.77 -0.29
CA SER A 35 -11.79 -4.94 -1.06
C SER A 35 -11.10 -4.54 -2.37
N SER A 36 -11.55 -3.45 -2.98
CA SER A 36 -11.03 -2.87 -4.23
C SER A 36 -9.75 -2.05 -4.07
N ASP A 37 -9.31 -1.77 -2.83
CA ASP A 37 -8.09 -0.98 -2.62
C ASP A 37 -6.86 -1.79 -3.03
N ILE A 38 -5.89 -1.12 -3.64
CA ILE A 38 -4.65 -1.76 -4.08
C ILE A 38 -3.63 -1.66 -2.97
N TRP A 39 -3.15 -2.81 -2.51
CA TRP A 39 -2.13 -2.93 -1.49
C TRP A 39 -0.74 -2.97 -2.12
N PHE A 40 0.23 -2.32 -1.47
CA PHE A 40 1.63 -2.25 -1.87
C PHE A 40 2.54 -2.64 -0.71
N HIS A 41 3.64 -3.33 -1.04
CA HIS A 41 4.67 -3.73 -0.08
C HIS A 41 6.01 -3.99 -0.77
N VAL A 42 7.12 -3.78 -0.07
CA VAL A 42 8.45 -4.13 -0.59
C VAL A 42 8.62 -5.65 -0.57
N ALA A 43 9.01 -6.24 -1.69
CA ALA A 43 9.22 -7.68 -1.77
C ALA A 43 10.37 -8.13 -0.85
N GLY A 44 10.12 -9.15 -0.02
CA GLY A 44 11.14 -9.77 0.83
C GLY A 44 11.71 -8.89 1.96
N MET A 45 11.13 -7.72 2.23
CA MET A 45 11.60 -6.81 3.28
C MET A 45 10.44 -6.31 4.12
N SER A 46 10.70 -6.00 5.39
CA SER A 46 9.70 -5.35 6.24
C SER A 46 9.47 -3.91 5.77
N SER A 47 8.22 -3.57 5.42
CA SER A 47 7.80 -2.21 5.08
C SER A 47 6.40 -1.89 5.59
N ALA A 48 6.04 -0.61 5.52
CA ALA A 48 4.64 -0.21 5.67
C ALA A 48 3.74 -0.95 4.66
N HIS A 49 2.48 -1.13 5.03
CA HIS A 49 1.43 -1.56 4.11
C HIS A 49 0.78 -0.29 3.57
N VAL A 50 1.06 0.04 2.31
CA VAL A 50 0.47 1.20 1.62
C VAL A 50 -0.76 0.72 0.86
N TYR A 51 -1.82 1.52 0.91
CA TYR A 51 -3.07 1.26 0.21
C TYR A 51 -3.43 2.44 -0.67
N LEU A 52 -3.80 2.16 -1.92
CA LEU A 52 -4.37 3.11 -2.86
C LEU A 52 -5.87 2.85 -2.98
N GLN A 53 -6.67 3.84 -2.62
CA GLN A 53 -8.09 3.81 -2.92
C GLN A 53 -8.30 4.23 -4.38
N LEU A 54 -8.78 3.29 -5.19
CA LEU A 54 -9.02 3.54 -6.62
C LEU A 54 -10.13 4.58 -6.80
N PRO A 55 -9.88 5.65 -7.58
CA PRO A 55 -10.93 6.55 -8.04
C PRO A 55 -12.04 5.78 -8.79
N LYS A 56 -13.27 6.29 -8.73
CA LYS A 56 -14.42 5.65 -9.38
C LYS A 56 -14.16 5.45 -10.88
N GLY A 57 -14.28 4.21 -11.33
CA GLY A 57 -14.07 3.82 -12.73
C GLY A 57 -12.62 3.48 -13.09
N MET A 58 -11.68 3.59 -12.15
CA MET A 58 -10.31 3.10 -12.31
C MET A 58 -10.22 1.62 -11.92
N THR A 59 -9.38 0.89 -12.64
CA THR A 59 -9.01 -0.51 -12.37
C THR A 59 -7.51 -0.60 -12.11
N ILE A 60 -7.03 -1.73 -11.58
CA ILE A 60 -5.58 -1.93 -11.35
C ILE A 60 -4.76 -1.81 -12.63
N ASP A 61 -5.31 -2.24 -13.77
CA ASP A 61 -4.64 -2.19 -15.07
C ASP A 61 -4.63 -0.79 -15.69
N SER A 62 -5.40 0.14 -15.13
CA SER A 62 -5.54 1.52 -15.62
C SER A 62 -4.95 2.56 -14.67
N ILE A 63 -4.14 2.15 -13.68
CA ILE A 63 -3.46 3.09 -12.78
C ILE A 63 -2.33 3.77 -13.57
N PRO A 64 -2.30 5.11 -13.64
CA PRO A 64 -1.20 5.81 -14.31
C PRO A 64 0.14 5.60 -13.60
N GLU A 65 1.22 5.61 -14.38
CA GLU A 65 2.58 5.40 -13.89
C GLU A 65 2.97 6.38 -12.76
N GLU A 66 2.59 7.66 -12.88
CA GLU A 66 2.86 8.67 -11.85
C GLU A 66 2.20 8.34 -10.49
N LEU A 67 0.99 7.78 -10.51
CA LEU A 67 0.30 7.37 -9.29
C LEU A 67 0.90 6.09 -8.69
N LEU A 68 1.34 5.16 -9.54
CA LEU A 68 2.09 3.99 -9.09
C LEU A 68 3.41 4.40 -8.44
N GLU A 69 4.13 5.35 -9.03
CA GLU A 69 5.39 5.87 -8.51
C GLU A 69 5.20 6.51 -7.14
N ASP A 70 4.14 7.30 -6.93
CA ASP A 70 3.80 7.85 -5.62
C ASP A 70 3.65 6.75 -4.55
N CYS A 71 2.93 5.66 -4.87
CA CYS A 71 2.76 4.53 -3.97
C CYS A 71 4.08 3.78 -3.72
N CYS A 72 4.87 3.54 -4.77
CA CYS A 72 6.17 2.85 -4.71
C CYS A 72 7.19 3.64 -3.88
N GLN A 73 7.27 4.95 -4.06
CA GLN A 73 8.16 5.81 -3.29
C GLN A 73 7.74 5.85 -1.82
N LEU A 74 6.44 5.92 -1.55
CA LEU A 74 5.94 5.92 -0.18
C LEU A 74 6.27 4.60 0.52
N VAL A 75 6.07 3.45 -0.13
CA VAL A 75 6.34 2.15 0.49
C VAL A 75 7.84 1.89 0.70
N LYS A 76 8.68 2.28 -0.28
CA LYS A 76 10.14 2.21 -0.17
C LYS A 76 10.64 3.07 0.99
N LYS A 77 10.20 4.32 1.07
CA LYS A 77 10.59 5.28 2.12
C LYS A 77 10.24 4.78 3.51
N ASN A 78 9.16 4.00 3.64
CA ASN A 78 8.70 3.42 4.90
C ASN A 78 9.05 1.92 5.03
N SER A 79 10.10 1.47 4.34
CA SER A 79 10.72 0.17 4.60
C SER A 79 11.82 0.28 5.64
N ILE A 80 11.96 -0.72 6.53
CA ILE A 80 13.00 -0.73 7.57
C ILE A 80 14.41 -0.69 6.95
N ASN A 81 14.64 -1.49 5.91
CA ASN A 81 15.93 -1.59 5.23
C ASN A 81 15.86 -1.08 3.77
N GLY A 82 14.72 -1.17 3.11
CA GLY A 82 14.55 -0.79 1.70
C GLY A 82 14.78 0.70 1.43
N TYR A 83 14.57 1.58 2.43
CA TYR A 83 14.79 3.01 2.26
C TYR A 83 16.26 3.39 2.02
N LYS A 84 17.20 2.53 2.40
CA LYS A 84 18.65 2.74 2.23
C LYS A 84 19.15 2.21 0.89
N LEU A 85 18.34 1.43 0.18
CA LEU A 85 18.74 0.81 -1.07
C LEU A 85 18.46 1.75 -2.24
N ASP A 86 19.28 1.65 -3.26
CA ASP A 86 19.11 2.44 -4.50
C ASP A 86 17.80 2.07 -5.19
N MET A 87 17.50 0.77 -5.28
CA MET A 87 16.26 0.24 -5.84
C MET A 87 15.73 -0.90 -4.96
N VAL A 88 14.40 -1.09 -4.99
CA VAL A 88 13.71 -2.21 -4.35
C VAL A 88 12.60 -2.70 -5.29
N ASP A 89 12.29 -3.99 -5.20
CA ASP A 89 11.11 -4.53 -5.87
C ASP A 89 9.87 -4.24 -5.01
N VAL A 90 8.86 -3.62 -5.61
CA VAL A 90 7.56 -3.37 -4.97
C VAL A 90 6.53 -4.30 -5.58
N MET A 91 5.85 -5.07 -4.73
CA MET A 91 4.71 -5.88 -5.13
C MET A 91 3.41 -5.15 -4.80
N TYR A 92 2.41 -5.28 -5.67
CA TYR A 92 1.09 -4.74 -5.46
C TYR A 92 -0.01 -5.66 -5.97
N THR A 93 -1.16 -5.65 -5.29
CA THR A 93 -2.31 -6.50 -5.59
C THR A 93 -3.58 -5.90 -5.00
N PRO A 94 -4.79 -6.21 -5.52
CA PRO A 94 -6.02 -5.94 -4.79
C PRO A 94 -5.94 -6.53 -3.37
N ARG A 95 -6.41 -5.77 -2.38
CA ARG A 95 -6.43 -6.19 -0.96
C ARG A 95 -7.15 -7.52 -0.77
N GLU A 96 -8.21 -7.77 -1.53
CA GLU A 96 -8.98 -9.03 -1.44
C GLU A 96 -8.14 -10.30 -1.70
N ASN A 97 -7.00 -10.17 -2.38
CA ASN A 97 -6.09 -11.29 -2.62
C ASN A 97 -5.22 -11.61 -1.39
N LEU A 98 -5.20 -10.75 -0.37
CA LEU A 98 -4.42 -10.95 0.84
C LEU A 98 -5.13 -11.93 1.78
N LYS A 99 -4.46 -13.06 2.05
CA LYS A 99 -5.00 -14.11 2.91
C LYS A 99 -4.20 -14.22 4.19
N LYS A 100 -4.80 -13.80 5.30
CA LYS A 100 -4.24 -14.02 6.63
C LYS A 100 -4.78 -15.31 7.25
N THR A 101 -3.89 -16.24 7.61
CA THR A 101 -4.25 -17.51 8.25
C THR A 101 -4.04 -17.46 9.76
N LYS A 102 -4.74 -18.34 10.51
CA LYS A 102 -4.57 -18.48 11.96
C LYS A 102 -3.18 -19.05 12.24
N GLY A 103 -2.20 -18.19 12.48
CA GLY A 103 -0.80 -18.57 12.73
C GLY A 103 0.20 -17.53 12.23
N MET A 104 -0.22 -16.68 11.29
CA MET A 104 0.61 -15.58 10.78
C MET A 104 0.65 -14.44 11.79
N VAL A 105 1.84 -13.93 12.09
CA VAL A 105 2.00 -12.79 13.01
C VAL A 105 1.55 -11.49 12.34
N SER A 106 1.52 -10.39 13.08
CA SER A 106 1.23 -9.07 12.51
C SER A 106 2.22 -8.76 11.38
N GLY A 107 1.78 -8.16 10.28
CA GLY A 107 2.66 -7.86 9.13
C GLY A 107 3.09 -9.05 8.26
N GLU A 108 2.67 -10.28 8.58
CA GLU A 108 2.75 -11.44 7.68
C GLU A 108 1.44 -11.65 6.91
#